data_AF-X0UGL1-F1
#
_entry.id   AF-X0UGL1-F1
#
_cell.length_a   1.000
_cell.length_b   1.000
_cell.length_c   1.000
_cell.angle_alpha   90.00
_cell.angle_beta   90.00
_cell.angle_gamma   90.00
#
_symmetry.space_group_name_H-M   'P 1'
#
loop_
_entity.id
_entity.type
_entity.pdbx_description
1 polymer ?
#
loop_
_entity_poly.entity_id
_entity_poly.type
_entity_poly.pdbx_seq_one_letter_code
_entity_poly.pdbx_strand_id
1 'polypeptide(L)'
;NGQEPEEPWLGFTGDATLRLQGIKLVDGRMPGFAACVGALPTNEEAVELARSLQERSILVFMASSTDGLSMAEQLAEEGVEMSWDTFLVPYGKDTSAAVLALNFAARAAMTFGGVKPGDLDAARKILMYNKERVFAFVLALGADHGPGHNGNQLLTDEKYATAAGAINFGFPVISDVEIPQVLPRGICTYEHVVSGIPRDRIVSKAVEVRGLKLKMSEIPIPVPYGAGFEGERVRKEQMQIQFGGKYTESFELVRGRTMDAIQDSHIELIGPD
;
A
#
# COMPACT_ATOMS: atom_id res chain seq x y z
N ASN A 1 -4.91 4.55 -24.56
CA ASN A 1 -4.83 3.82 -25.84
C ASN A 1 -5.12 2.32 -25.73
N GLY A 2 -5.96 1.84 -24.81
CA GLY A 2 -6.56 0.48 -24.88
C GLY A 2 -5.60 -0.72 -24.97
N GLN A 3 -4.28 -0.51 -24.84
CA GLN A 3 -3.30 -1.57 -24.76
C GLN A 3 -3.32 -2.11 -23.34
N GLU A 4 -3.39 -3.44 -23.21
CA GLU A 4 -3.18 -4.09 -21.94
C GLU A 4 -1.76 -3.76 -21.45
N PRO A 5 -1.60 -3.38 -20.17
CA PRO A 5 -0.30 -3.08 -19.63
C PRO A 5 0.58 -4.34 -19.65
N GLU A 6 1.85 -4.16 -19.99
CA GLU A 6 2.83 -5.25 -19.96
C GLU A 6 3.27 -5.53 -18.52
N GLU A 7 3.57 -6.80 -18.20
CA GLU A 7 4.11 -7.15 -16.88
C GLU A 7 5.38 -6.31 -16.57
N PRO A 8 5.58 -5.85 -15.32
CA PRO A 8 4.77 -6.15 -14.13
C PRO A 8 3.53 -5.24 -13.95
N TRP A 9 3.23 -4.34 -14.88
CA TRP A 9 2.26 -3.26 -14.69
C TRP A 9 0.80 -3.74 -14.77
N LEU A 10 -0.04 -3.26 -13.85
CA LEU A 10 -1.50 -3.47 -13.88
C LEU A 10 -2.26 -2.27 -14.46
N GLY A 11 -1.63 -1.10 -14.51
CA GLY A 11 -2.20 0.09 -15.15
C GLY A 11 -3.52 0.57 -14.53
N PHE A 12 -4.38 1.16 -15.36
CA PHE A 12 -5.63 1.78 -14.90
C PHE A 12 -6.57 0.77 -14.21
N THR A 13 -6.98 1.08 -12.99
CA THR A 13 -7.97 0.26 -12.26
C THR A 13 -9.36 0.42 -12.85
N GLY A 14 -9.90 -0.64 -13.45
CA GLY A 14 -11.28 -0.65 -13.93
C GLY A 14 -12.32 -0.55 -12.79
N ASP A 15 -13.53 -0.10 -13.13
CA ASP A 15 -14.61 0.09 -12.16
C ASP A 15 -15.07 -1.20 -11.48
N ALA A 16 -14.96 -2.34 -12.18
CA ALA A 16 -15.26 -3.65 -11.59
C ALA A 16 -14.31 -3.96 -10.42
N THR A 17 -13.00 -3.81 -10.64
CA THR A 17 -11.97 -3.97 -9.62
C THR A 17 -12.13 -2.97 -8.49
N LEU A 18 -12.40 -1.69 -8.80
CA LEU A 18 -12.69 -0.67 -7.79
C LEU A 18 -13.85 -1.08 -6.87
N ARG A 19 -14.95 -1.60 -7.42
CA ARG A 19 -16.10 -2.03 -6.61
C ARG A 19 -15.76 -3.24 -5.75
N LEU A 20 -15.06 -4.22 -6.33
CA LEU A 20 -14.69 -5.45 -5.64
C LEU A 20 -13.70 -5.20 -4.49
N GLN A 21 -12.65 -4.42 -4.75
CA GLN A 21 -11.55 -4.20 -3.81
C GLN A 21 -11.81 -3.01 -2.90
N GLY A 22 -12.48 -1.97 -3.39
CA GLY A 22 -12.77 -0.75 -2.64
C GLY A 22 -13.75 -0.94 -1.48
N ILE A 23 -14.53 -2.03 -1.47
CA ILE A 23 -15.38 -2.37 -0.31
C ILE A 23 -14.54 -2.61 0.95
N LYS A 24 -13.28 -3.05 0.80
CA LYS A 24 -12.33 -3.26 1.91
C LYS A 24 -11.97 -1.95 2.63
N LEU A 25 -12.10 -0.79 1.96
CA LEU A 25 -11.98 0.53 2.60
C LEU A 25 -13.14 0.81 3.56
N VAL A 26 -14.33 0.29 3.25
CA VAL A 26 -15.56 0.57 4.00
C VAL A 26 -15.67 -0.34 5.21
N ASP A 27 -15.34 -1.63 5.06
CA ASP A 27 -15.38 -2.61 6.17
C ASP A 27 -14.13 -2.58 7.07
N GLY A 28 -13.10 -1.83 6.68
CA GLY A 28 -11.90 -1.59 7.49
C GLY A 28 -10.81 -2.66 7.35
N ARG A 29 -10.98 -3.68 6.50
CA ARG A 29 -9.92 -4.65 6.17
C ARG A 29 -8.74 -4.01 5.45
N MET A 30 -8.98 -2.88 4.79
CA MET A 30 -7.97 -2.06 4.14
C MET A 30 -8.13 -0.63 4.65
N PRO A 31 -7.37 -0.17 5.65
CA PRO A 31 -7.55 1.16 6.24
C PRO A 31 -7.29 2.29 5.24
N GLY A 32 -6.47 2.05 4.22
CA GLY A 32 -6.09 3.03 3.22
C GLY A 32 -5.01 2.48 2.29
N PHE A 33 -4.21 3.38 1.71
CA PHE A 33 -3.16 2.99 0.78
C PHE A 33 -1.90 3.86 0.89
N ALA A 34 -0.75 3.27 0.57
CA ALA A 34 0.50 3.98 0.34
C ALA A 34 0.72 4.12 -1.17
N ALA A 35 0.97 5.34 -1.65
CA ALA A 35 1.47 5.55 -3.00
C ALA A 35 3.00 5.62 -2.94
N CYS A 36 3.68 4.54 -3.30
CA CYS A 36 5.13 4.46 -3.43
C CYS A 36 5.55 4.99 -4.79
N VAL A 37 6.32 6.09 -4.78
CA VAL A 37 6.74 6.82 -5.97
C VAL A 37 8.26 6.77 -6.06
N GLY A 38 8.79 6.01 -7.02
CA GLY A 38 10.23 5.81 -7.21
C GLY A 38 10.71 4.39 -6.90
N ALA A 39 11.93 4.27 -6.41
CA ALA A 39 12.59 3.01 -6.08
C ALA A 39 13.49 3.14 -4.85
N LEU A 40 13.79 1.99 -4.23
CA LEU A 40 14.73 1.87 -3.13
C LEU A 40 16.14 1.62 -3.69
N PRO A 41 17.21 1.84 -2.91
CA PRO A 41 18.57 1.54 -3.35
C PRO A 41 18.82 0.07 -3.71
N THR A 42 18.13 -0.86 -3.03
CA THR A 42 18.25 -2.31 -3.29
C THR A 42 16.89 -2.98 -3.34
N ASN A 43 16.84 -4.17 -3.96
CA ASN A 43 15.63 -4.97 -4.05
C ASN A 43 15.17 -5.48 -2.68
N GLU A 44 16.11 -5.83 -1.80
CA GLU A 44 15.81 -6.28 -0.44
C GLU A 44 15.08 -5.18 0.36
N GLU A 45 15.54 -3.93 0.27
CA GLU A 45 14.86 -2.79 0.90
C GLU A 45 13.46 -2.57 0.33
N ALA A 46 13.25 -2.80 -0.97
CA ALA A 46 11.93 -2.73 -1.60
C ALA A 46 10.98 -3.82 -1.07
N VAL A 47 11.48 -5.06 -0.94
CA VAL A 47 10.72 -6.18 -0.38
C VAL A 47 10.36 -5.89 1.08
N GLU A 48 11.31 -5.46 1.91
CA GLU A 48 11.05 -5.11 3.31
C GLU A 48 9.98 -4.02 3.45
N LEU A 49 10.04 -2.97 2.62
CA LEU A 49 9.04 -1.92 2.61
C LEU A 49 7.65 -2.45 2.23
N ALA A 50 7.56 -3.26 1.16
CA ALA A 50 6.31 -3.84 0.70
C ALA A 50 5.67 -4.74 1.78
N ARG A 51 6.47 -5.61 2.40
CA ARG A 51 6.03 -6.53 3.46
C ARG A 51 5.56 -5.76 4.70
N SER A 52 6.30 -4.73 5.10
CA SER A 52 5.90 -3.86 6.22
C SER A 52 4.54 -3.19 6.00
N LEU A 53 4.24 -2.77 4.77
CA LEU A 53 2.93 -2.22 4.39
C LEU A 53 1.83 -3.30 4.39
N GLN A 54 2.11 -4.49 3.83
CA GLN A 54 1.15 -5.62 3.79
C GLN A 54 0.78 -6.14 5.18
N GLU A 55 1.73 -6.27 6.10
CA GLU A 55 1.49 -6.64 7.50
C GLU A 55 0.50 -5.69 8.18
N ARG A 56 0.55 -4.41 7.81
CA ARG A 56 -0.35 -3.36 8.29
C ARG A 56 -1.65 -3.29 7.51
N SER A 57 -1.87 -4.24 6.59
CA SER A 57 -2.98 -4.32 5.65
C SER A 57 -3.14 -3.04 4.81
N ILE A 58 -2.05 -2.33 4.54
CA ILE A 58 -2.05 -1.11 3.73
C ILE A 58 -1.89 -1.51 2.26
N LEU A 59 -2.82 -1.08 1.41
CA LEU A 59 -2.72 -1.26 -0.04
C LEU A 59 -1.56 -0.43 -0.59
N VAL A 60 -0.76 -0.97 -1.48
CA VAL A 60 0.41 -0.30 -2.06
C VAL A 60 0.16 -0.05 -3.53
N PHE A 61 0.18 1.22 -3.92
CA PHE A 61 0.26 1.65 -5.32
C PHE A 61 1.69 2.00 -5.65
N MET A 62 2.28 1.35 -6.64
CA MET A 62 3.65 1.62 -7.09
C MET A 62 3.62 2.36 -8.41
N ALA A 63 4.29 3.51 -8.47
CA ALA A 63 4.38 4.32 -9.66
C ALA A 63 5.74 5.02 -9.75
N SER A 64 6.03 5.60 -10.92
CA SER A 64 7.28 6.33 -11.18
C SER A 64 8.53 5.43 -11.07
N SER A 65 9.68 6.06 -11.29
CA SER A 65 11.00 5.47 -11.15
C SER A 65 11.96 6.49 -10.55
N THR A 66 13.02 6.01 -9.93
CA THR A 66 14.15 6.80 -9.46
C THR A 66 15.40 6.27 -10.15
N ASP A 67 16.10 7.15 -10.86
CA ASP A 67 17.25 6.79 -11.73
C ASP A 67 16.92 5.63 -12.71
N GLY A 68 15.69 5.65 -13.23
CA GLY A 68 15.21 4.63 -14.19
C GLY A 68 14.83 3.27 -13.59
N LEU A 69 14.91 3.10 -12.25
CA LEU A 69 14.45 1.91 -11.54
C LEU A 69 13.12 2.18 -10.85
N SER A 70 12.20 1.21 -10.84
CA SER A 70 10.93 1.30 -10.10
C SER A 70 10.84 0.25 -9.01
N MET A 71 10.23 0.58 -7.86
CA MET A 71 9.93 -0.38 -6.81
C MET A 71 9.18 -1.61 -7.35
N ALA A 72 8.29 -1.45 -8.33
CA ALA A 72 7.57 -2.56 -8.95
C ALA A 72 8.52 -3.54 -9.69
N GLU A 73 9.53 -3.01 -10.38
CA GLU A 73 10.53 -3.84 -11.07
C GLU A 73 11.41 -4.58 -10.04
N GLN A 74 11.81 -3.90 -8.96
CA GLN A 74 12.56 -4.51 -7.85
C GLN A 74 11.81 -5.69 -7.23
N LEU A 75 10.50 -5.55 -7.00
CA LEU A 75 9.67 -6.64 -6.49
C LEU A 75 9.49 -7.78 -7.49
N ALA A 76 9.37 -7.47 -8.80
CA ALA A 76 9.26 -8.47 -9.85
C ALA A 76 10.54 -9.33 -9.94
N GLU A 77 11.71 -8.70 -9.84
CA GLU A 77 13.02 -9.38 -9.85
C GLU A 77 13.17 -10.38 -8.69
N GLU A 78 12.65 -10.04 -7.51
CA GLU A 78 12.61 -10.92 -6.34
C GLU A 78 11.46 -11.95 -6.37
N GLY A 79 10.69 -12.00 -7.46
CA GLY A 79 9.58 -12.94 -7.61
C GLY A 79 8.41 -12.69 -6.67
N VAL A 80 8.24 -11.46 -6.18
CA VAL A 80 7.10 -11.08 -5.33
C VAL A 80 5.83 -10.99 -6.16
N GLU A 81 4.78 -11.69 -5.73
CA GLU A 81 3.49 -11.66 -6.41
C GLU A 81 2.77 -10.32 -6.21
N MET A 82 2.55 -9.60 -7.30
CA MET A 82 1.90 -8.30 -7.30
C MET A 82 0.51 -8.38 -7.93
N SER A 83 -0.50 -8.17 -7.10
CA SER A 83 -1.89 -8.11 -7.53
C SER A 83 -2.73 -7.27 -6.56
N TRP A 84 -3.98 -7.05 -6.93
CA TRP A 84 -4.97 -6.49 -6.01
C TRP A 84 -5.21 -7.35 -4.77
N ASP A 85 -5.07 -8.68 -4.89
CA ASP A 85 -5.31 -9.60 -3.79
C ASP A 85 -4.10 -9.68 -2.85
N THR A 86 -2.89 -9.42 -3.36
CA THR A 86 -1.69 -9.27 -2.53
C THR A 86 -1.46 -7.84 -2.04
N PHE A 87 -2.36 -6.91 -2.36
CA PHE A 87 -2.25 -5.48 -1.98
C PHE A 87 -1.05 -4.76 -2.60
N LEU A 88 -0.43 -5.31 -3.63
CA LEU A 88 0.71 -4.72 -4.32
C LEU A 88 0.32 -4.43 -5.77
N VAL A 89 0.00 -3.17 -6.07
CA VAL A 89 -0.59 -2.75 -7.35
C VAL A 89 0.37 -1.83 -8.10
N PRO A 90 1.11 -2.35 -9.09
CA PRO A 90 2.00 -1.55 -9.93
C PRO A 90 1.23 -0.83 -11.03
N TYR A 91 1.29 0.50 -11.05
CA TYR A 91 0.53 1.34 -11.97
C TYR A 91 1.29 1.73 -13.23
N GLY A 92 2.58 2.03 -13.13
CA GLY A 92 3.39 2.40 -14.29
C GLY A 92 4.70 3.05 -13.90
N LYS A 93 5.68 2.95 -14.79
CA LYS A 93 7.05 3.48 -14.59
C LYS A 93 7.13 5.00 -14.71
N ASP A 94 6.24 5.61 -15.46
CA ASP A 94 6.17 7.07 -15.61
C ASP A 94 5.59 7.71 -14.37
N THR A 95 6.08 8.90 -14.00
CA THR A 95 5.55 9.64 -12.84
C THR A 95 4.07 9.96 -12.99
N SER A 96 3.61 10.24 -14.22
CA SER A 96 2.19 10.43 -14.53
C SER A 96 1.29 9.27 -14.07
N ALA A 97 1.81 8.04 -13.96
CA ALA A 97 1.04 6.88 -13.48
C ALA A 97 0.61 7.03 -12.01
N ALA A 98 1.30 7.85 -11.21
CA ALA A 98 0.91 8.11 -9.82
C ALA A 98 -0.48 8.77 -9.71
N VAL A 99 -0.95 9.44 -10.77
CA VAL A 99 -2.32 9.98 -10.84
C VAL A 99 -3.39 8.89 -10.69
N LEU A 100 -3.08 7.64 -11.04
CA LEU A 100 -4.00 6.52 -10.95
C LEU A 100 -4.41 6.22 -9.51
N ALA A 101 -3.51 6.44 -8.53
CA ALA A 101 -3.82 6.33 -7.11
C ALA A 101 -4.81 7.42 -6.65
N LEU A 102 -4.62 8.67 -7.09
CA LEU A 102 -5.56 9.76 -6.80
C LEU A 102 -6.90 9.56 -7.49
N ASN A 103 -6.89 9.03 -8.71
CA ASN A 103 -8.09 8.65 -9.44
C ASN A 103 -8.85 7.51 -8.74
N PHE A 104 -8.15 6.51 -8.17
CA PHE A 104 -8.77 5.49 -7.33
C PHE A 104 -9.45 6.12 -6.11
N ALA A 105 -8.76 7.02 -5.40
CA ALA A 105 -9.28 7.71 -4.22
C ALA A 105 -10.51 8.59 -4.55
N ALA A 106 -10.47 9.34 -5.64
CA ALA A 106 -11.59 10.14 -6.12
C ALA A 106 -12.80 9.27 -6.46
N ARG A 107 -12.60 8.16 -7.21
CA ARG A 107 -13.69 7.26 -7.57
C ARG A 107 -14.22 6.46 -6.38
N ALA A 108 -13.40 6.16 -5.37
CA ALA A 108 -13.85 5.58 -4.12
C ALA A 108 -14.82 6.52 -3.38
N ALA A 109 -14.53 7.82 -3.33
CA ALA A 109 -15.45 8.81 -2.77
C ALA A 109 -16.79 8.88 -3.53
N MET A 110 -16.75 8.78 -4.86
CA MET A 110 -17.97 8.79 -5.67
C MET A 110 -18.79 7.51 -5.50
N THR A 111 -18.12 6.35 -5.46
CA THR A 111 -18.76 5.03 -5.43
C THR A 111 -19.30 4.67 -4.04
N PHE A 112 -18.48 4.87 -3.00
CA PHE A 112 -18.80 4.44 -1.64
C PHE A 112 -19.24 5.60 -0.76
N GLY A 113 -18.74 6.81 -1.01
CA GLY A 113 -19.18 8.02 -0.32
C GLY A 113 -20.44 8.66 -0.89
N GLY A 114 -20.93 8.19 -2.05
CA GLY A 114 -22.12 8.73 -2.72
C GLY A 114 -21.97 10.17 -3.20
N VAL A 115 -20.74 10.69 -3.29
CA VAL A 115 -20.47 12.06 -3.74
C VAL A 115 -20.61 12.13 -5.27
N LYS A 116 -21.59 12.89 -5.76
CA LYS A 116 -21.78 13.05 -7.21
C LYS A 116 -20.67 13.94 -7.80
N PRO A 117 -20.07 13.58 -8.95
CA PRO A 117 -19.17 14.46 -9.67
C PRO A 117 -19.92 15.69 -10.24
N GLY A 118 -19.23 16.80 -10.44
CA GLY A 118 -19.85 18.03 -10.91
C GLY A 118 -18.93 19.25 -10.85
N ASP A 119 -19.45 20.34 -10.29
CA ASP A 119 -18.75 21.63 -10.17
C ASP A 119 -17.64 21.64 -9.09
N LEU A 120 -17.10 22.83 -8.82
CA LEU A 120 -16.05 23.01 -7.80
C LEU A 120 -16.51 22.63 -6.38
N ASP A 121 -17.80 22.72 -6.07
CA ASP A 121 -18.32 22.30 -4.77
C ASP A 121 -18.36 20.77 -4.67
N ALA A 122 -18.77 20.09 -5.73
CA ALA A 122 -18.65 18.64 -5.84
C ALA A 122 -17.20 18.16 -5.73
N ALA A 123 -16.27 18.82 -6.43
CA ALA A 123 -14.84 18.52 -6.33
C ALA A 123 -14.32 18.69 -4.89
N ARG A 124 -14.70 19.76 -4.20
CA ARG A 124 -14.36 19.98 -2.79
C ARG A 124 -14.88 18.85 -1.90
N LYS A 125 -16.11 18.38 -2.10
CA LYS A 125 -16.69 17.26 -1.34
C LYS A 125 -15.91 15.96 -1.53
N ILE A 126 -15.41 15.70 -2.75
CA ILE A 126 -14.56 14.54 -3.04
C ILE A 126 -13.24 14.64 -2.27
N LEU A 127 -12.60 15.83 -2.27
CA LEU A 127 -11.35 16.04 -1.52
C LEU A 127 -11.57 15.90 0.00
N MET A 128 -12.65 16.46 0.53
CA MET A 128 -12.99 16.36 1.96
C MET A 128 -13.29 14.91 2.37
N TYR A 129 -14.02 14.16 1.54
CA TYR A 129 -14.23 12.72 1.79
C TYR A 129 -12.90 11.98 1.92
N ASN A 130 -11.97 12.21 0.98
CA ASN A 130 -10.67 11.54 0.97
C ASN A 130 -9.84 11.91 2.20
N LYS A 131 -9.80 13.20 2.55
CA LYS A 131 -9.13 13.67 3.77
C LYS A 131 -9.64 12.99 5.04
N GLU A 132 -10.96 12.79 5.15
CA GLU A 132 -11.60 12.28 6.37
C GLU A 132 -11.71 10.75 6.43
N ARG A 133 -11.81 10.08 5.28
CA ARG A 133 -12.19 8.65 5.21
C ARG A 133 -11.13 7.75 4.62
N VAL A 134 -10.19 8.27 3.84
CA VAL A 134 -9.18 7.46 3.14
C VAL A 134 -7.81 7.73 3.78
N PHE A 135 -7.31 6.78 4.57
CA PHE A 135 -6.02 6.90 5.23
C PHE A 135 -4.86 6.64 4.27
N ALA A 136 -4.69 7.53 3.29
CA ALA A 136 -3.62 7.43 2.30
C ALA A 136 -2.47 8.42 2.53
N PHE A 137 -1.28 8.03 2.10
CA PHE A 137 -0.05 8.82 2.14
C PHE A 137 0.86 8.45 0.96
N VAL A 138 1.80 9.34 0.63
CA VAL A 138 2.79 9.15 -0.43
C VAL A 138 4.14 8.82 0.20
N LEU A 139 4.83 7.81 -0.32
CA LEU A 139 6.22 7.54 -0.05
C LEU A 139 7.04 7.93 -1.29
N ALA A 140 7.79 9.02 -1.21
CA ALA A 140 8.70 9.45 -2.27
C ALA A 140 10.08 8.83 -2.03
N LEU A 141 10.46 7.87 -2.86
CA LEU A 141 11.54 6.91 -2.62
C LEU A 141 12.76 7.18 -3.51
N GLY A 142 13.90 7.43 -2.88
CA GLY A 142 15.18 7.67 -3.54
C GLY A 142 15.28 9.04 -4.21
N ALA A 143 16.48 9.38 -4.70
CA ALA A 143 16.80 10.66 -5.34
C ALA A 143 17.04 10.47 -6.85
N ASP A 144 16.42 11.30 -7.68
CA ASP A 144 16.65 11.32 -9.14
C ASP A 144 17.95 12.04 -9.52
N HIS A 145 18.44 12.91 -8.63
CA HIS A 145 19.58 13.77 -8.88
C HIS A 145 20.55 13.74 -7.69
N GLY A 146 21.84 13.82 -8.00
CA GLY A 146 22.88 13.97 -6.99
C GLY A 146 22.94 15.39 -6.40
N PRO A 147 23.64 15.56 -5.26
CA PRO A 147 23.89 16.88 -4.68
C PRO A 147 24.56 17.82 -5.69
N GLY A 148 24.13 19.08 -5.77
CA GLY A 148 24.71 20.08 -6.68
C GLY A 148 24.07 20.17 -8.07
N HIS A 149 23.12 19.29 -8.42
CA HIS A 149 22.33 19.43 -9.65
C HIS A 149 21.11 20.35 -9.43
N ASN A 150 20.72 21.16 -10.41
CA ASN A 150 19.52 22.01 -10.40
C ASN A 150 19.23 22.71 -9.05
N GLY A 151 20.24 23.39 -8.47
CA GLY A 151 20.06 24.10 -7.20
C GLY A 151 19.85 23.20 -5.97
N ASN A 152 20.45 22.00 -5.97
CA ASN A 152 20.29 20.95 -4.94
C ASN A 152 18.91 20.29 -4.93
N GLN A 153 18.20 20.32 -6.05
CA GLN A 153 16.94 19.62 -6.20
C GLN A 153 17.17 18.12 -6.38
N LEU A 154 16.60 17.30 -5.50
CA LEU A 154 16.86 15.85 -5.46
C LEU A 154 15.83 15.00 -6.22
N LEU A 155 14.65 15.55 -6.53
CA LEU A 155 13.58 14.88 -7.28
C LEU A 155 13.20 15.69 -8.51
N THR A 156 12.59 15.06 -9.51
CA THR A 156 12.08 15.78 -10.69
C THR A 156 10.92 16.74 -10.35
N ASP A 157 10.76 17.80 -11.15
CA ASP A 157 9.63 18.75 -11.01
C ASP A 157 8.28 18.04 -11.11
N GLU A 158 8.18 17.01 -11.97
CA GLU A 158 6.97 16.21 -12.13
C GLU A 158 6.60 15.47 -10.85
N LYS A 159 7.58 14.89 -10.14
CA LYS A 159 7.34 14.25 -8.83
C LYS A 159 6.88 15.27 -7.79
N TYR A 160 7.52 16.44 -7.71
CA TYR A 160 7.10 17.50 -6.79
C TYR A 160 5.67 17.98 -7.07
N ALA A 161 5.35 18.26 -8.33
CA ALA A 161 4.02 18.72 -8.74
C ALA A 161 2.94 17.66 -8.48
N THR A 162 3.24 16.39 -8.76
CA THR A 162 2.31 15.28 -8.55
C THR A 162 2.06 15.03 -7.06
N ALA A 163 3.11 15.10 -6.23
CA ALA A 163 3.02 15.00 -4.78
C ALA A 163 2.21 16.15 -4.17
N ALA A 164 2.36 17.39 -4.69
CA ALA A 164 1.52 18.51 -4.29
C ALA A 164 0.03 18.28 -4.63
N GLY A 165 -0.26 17.56 -5.71
CA GLY A 165 -1.60 17.07 -6.02
C GLY A 165 -2.17 16.18 -4.91
N ALA A 166 -1.38 15.25 -4.37
CA ALA A 166 -1.79 14.37 -3.27
C ALA A 166 -2.06 15.13 -1.97
N ILE A 167 -1.29 16.20 -1.69
CA ILE A 167 -1.54 17.06 -0.52
C ILE A 167 -2.96 17.62 -0.55
N ASN A 168 -3.50 18.02 -1.71
CA ASN A 168 -4.87 18.53 -1.83
C ASN A 168 -5.95 17.52 -1.41
N PHE A 169 -5.67 16.21 -1.48
CA PHE A 169 -6.54 15.15 -0.99
C PHE A 169 -6.41 14.92 0.53
N GLY A 170 -5.51 15.66 1.19
CA GLY A 170 -5.15 15.46 2.59
C GLY A 170 -4.15 14.31 2.79
N PHE A 171 -3.45 13.88 1.73
CA PHE A 171 -2.48 12.79 1.79
C PHE A 171 -1.08 13.38 1.99
N PRO A 172 -0.42 13.14 3.13
CA PRO A 172 0.92 13.66 3.38
C PRO A 172 1.96 12.90 2.54
N VAL A 173 3.08 13.56 2.31
CA VAL A 173 4.23 13.03 1.58
C VAL A 173 5.35 12.77 2.57
N ILE A 174 5.88 11.56 2.57
CA ILE A 174 7.02 11.15 3.37
C ILE A 174 8.13 10.74 2.41
N SER A 175 9.35 11.21 2.65
CA SER A 175 10.51 10.84 1.83
C SER A 175 11.68 10.33 2.67
N ASP A 176 12.40 9.36 2.12
CA ASP A 176 13.69 8.89 2.65
C ASP A 176 14.84 9.86 2.32
N VAL A 177 14.64 10.72 1.34
CA VAL A 177 15.60 11.72 0.89
C VAL A 177 15.31 13.08 1.53
N GLU A 178 16.34 13.90 1.74
CA GLU A 178 16.25 15.24 2.34
C GLU A 178 15.72 16.30 1.36
N ILE A 179 14.45 16.17 0.97
CA ILE A 179 13.73 17.19 0.18
C ILE A 179 13.19 18.32 1.08
N PRO A 180 12.85 19.51 0.53
CA PRO A 180 12.22 20.57 1.28
C PRO A 180 10.93 20.12 1.99
N GLN A 181 10.78 20.52 3.25
CA GLN A 181 9.64 20.14 4.09
C GLN A 181 8.51 21.17 4.06
N VAL A 182 7.29 20.70 4.29
CA VAL A 182 6.08 21.53 4.44
C VAL A 182 5.40 21.09 5.74
N LEU A 183 5.85 21.69 6.84
CA LEU A 183 5.43 21.37 8.20
C LEU A 183 4.08 21.98 8.66
N PRO A 184 3.48 23.01 8.01
CA PRO A 184 2.16 23.48 8.40
C PRO A 184 1.08 22.39 8.36
N ARG A 185 0.05 22.57 9.19
CA ARG A 185 -1.14 21.70 9.25
C ARG A 185 -2.33 22.37 8.55
N GLY A 186 -3.39 21.60 8.30
CA GLY A 186 -4.68 22.15 7.86
C GLY A 186 -5.26 21.43 6.66
N ILE A 187 -4.42 21.13 5.65
CA ILE A 187 -4.82 20.26 4.53
C ILE A 187 -4.68 18.80 4.95
N CYS A 188 -3.47 18.35 5.29
CA CYS A 188 -3.24 17.05 5.93
C CYS A 188 -3.53 17.11 7.44
N THR A 189 -3.65 15.94 8.08
CA THR A 189 -3.87 15.80 9.53
C THR A 189 -2.77 16.48 10.34
N TYR A 190 -1.51 16.18 10.00
CA TYR A 190 -0.33 16.80 10.58
C TYR A 190 0.48 17.50 9.48
N GLU A 191 1.77 17.23 9.38
CA GLU A 191 2.67 17.84 8.40
C GLU A 191 2.31 17.38 6.98
N HIS A 192 2.47 18.25 5.97
CA HIS A 192 2.15 17.91 4.58
C HIS A 192 3.30 17.20 3.89
N VAL A 193 4.54 17.60 4.18
CA VAL A 193 5.76 16.96 3.67
C VAL A 193 6.76 16.80 4.79
N VAL A 194 7.17 15.57 5.05
CA VAL A 194 8.24 15.19 5.99
C VAL A 194 9.31 14.40 5.22
N SER A 195 10.57 14.71 5.44
CA SER A 195 11.67 14.19 4.59
C SER A 195 12.88 13.76 5.43
N GLY A 196 13.83 13.07 4.80
CA GLY A 196 15.03 12.56 5.48
C GLY A 196 14.72 11.47 6.50
N ILE A 197 13.65 10.69 6.28
CA ILE A 197 13.25 9.65 7.23
C ILE A 197 13.98 8.35 6.91
N PRO A 198 14.68 7.74 7.88
CA PRO A 198 15.29 6.42 7.70
C PRO A 198 14.27 5.37 7.21
N ARG A 199 14.66 4.55 6.23
CA ARG A 199 13.76 3.61 5.54
C ARG A 199 13.16 2.55 6.46
N ASP A 200 13.92 2.11 7.46
CA ASP A 200 13.46 1.21 8.52
C ASP A 200 12.30 1.80 9.36
N ARG A 201 12.11 3.12 9.33
CA ARG A 201 11.09 3.85 10.11
C ARG A 201 10.09 4.60 9.24
N ILE A 202 10.25 4.60 7.92
CA ILE A 202 9.46 5.44 7.02
C ILE A 202 7.97 5.11 7.07
N VAL A 203 7.62 3.82 7.13
CA VAL A 203 6.22 3.36 7.24
C VAL A 203 5.62 3.81 8.56
N SER A 204 6.31 3.60 9.68
CA SER A 204 5.87 4.04 11.00
C SER A 204 5.65 5.55 11.05
N LYS A 205 6.56 6.34 10.46
CA LYS A 205 6.40 7.79 10.38
C LYS A 205 5.22 8.19 9.50
N ALA A 206 5.01 7.53 8.37
CA ALA A 206 3.88 7.82 7.48
C ALA A 206 2.52 7.53 8.15
N VAL A 207 2.42 6.40 8.85
CA VAL A 207 1.25 6.04 9.66
C VAL A 207 0.97 7.09 10.73
N GLU A 208 2.00 7.56 11.45
CA GLU A 208 1.91 8.62 12.44
C GLU A 208 1.42 9.93 11.83
N VAL A 209 2.09 10.42 10.78
CA VAL A 209 1.79 11.71 10.11
C VAL A 209 0.39 11.70 9.49
N ARG A 210 -0.06 10.55 8.96
CA ARG A 210 -1.43 10.42 8.44
C ARG A 210 -2.48 10.34 9.55
N GLY A 211 -2.10 9.96 10.77
CA GLY A 211 -2.98 9.76 11.91
C GLY A 211 -3.70 8.40 11.87
N LEU A 212 -3.11 7.40 11.22
CA LEU A 212 -3.68 6.07 11.12
C LEU A 212 -3.46 5.29 12.43
N LYS A 213 -4.57 4.90 13.09
CA LYS A 213 -4.52 4.05 14.28
C LYS A 213 -4.59 2.58 13.87
N LEU A 214 -3.44 1.98 13.65
CA LEU A 214 -3.35 0.55 13.37
C LEU A 214 -3.64 -0.25 14.65
N LYS A 215 -4.64 -1.14 14.59
CA LYS A 215 -4.79 -2.21 15.57
C LYS A 215 -3.87 -3.34 15.15
N MET A 216 -2.57 -3.21 15.43
CA MET A 216 -1.65 -4.33 15.26
C MET A 216 -1.94 -5.33 16.38
N SER A 217 -2.48 -6.49 16.02
CA SER A 217 -2.43 -7.66 16.91
C SER A 217 -1.09 -8.33 16.67
N GLU A 218 -0.14 -8.19 17.59
CA GLU A 218 1.09 -8.98 17.53
C GLU A 218 0.71 -10.44 17.76
N ILE A 219 0.88 -11.26 16.71
CA ILE A 219 0.69 -12.69 16.76
C ILE A 219 2.09 -13.30 16.86
N PRO A 220 2.40 -14.12 17.87
CA PRO A 220 3.73 -14.69 18.08
C PRO A 220 4.00 -15.84 17.10
N ILE A 221 4.19 -15.51 15.82
CA ILE A 221 4.51 -16.45 14.75
C ILE A 221 5.79 -16.02 14.01
N PRO A 222 6.58 -16.97 13.46
CA PRO A 222 7.87 -16.67 12.84
C PRO A 222 7.76 -16.17 11.38
N VAL A 223 6.54 -15.83 10.93
CA VAL A 223 6.26 -15.45 9.55
C VAL A 223 5.40 -14.18 9.51
N PRO A 224 5.52 -13.35 8.45
CA PRO A 224 4.63 -12.23 8.23
C PRO A 224 3.16 -12.65 8.19
N TYR A 225 2.28 -11.81 8.72
CA TYR A 225 0.84 -12.06 8.78
C TYR A 225 0.07 -10.78 8.48
N GLY A 226 -0.99 -10.91 7.68
CA GLY A 226 -1.86 -9.80 7.31
C GLY A 226 -2.73 -10.14 6.10
N ALA A 227 -3.76 -9.34 5.85
CA ALA A 227 -4.69 -9.54 4.73
C ALA A 227 -3.99 -9.46 3.35
N GLY A 228 -2.86 -8.75 3.26
CA GLY A 228 -2.08 -8.64 2.03
C GLY A 228 -1.38 -9.93 1.60
N PHE A 229 -1.35 -10.97 2.44
CA PHE A 229 -0.76 -12.28 2.11
C PHE A 229 -1.80 -13.32 1.69
N GLU A 230 -3.10 -13.05 1.84
CA GLU A 230 -4.19 -14.01 1.56
C GLU A 230 -4.22 -14.45 0.09
N GLY A 231 -3.86 -13.55 -0.82
CA GLY A 231 -3.88 -13.80 -2.27
C GLY A 231 -2.62 -14.48 -2.82
N GLU A 232 -1.60 -14.76 -2.02
CA GLU A 232 -0.35 -15.35 -2.51
C GLU A 232 -0.54 -16.81 -2.93
N ARG A 233 0.04 -17.18 -4.07
CA ARG A 233 -0.04 -18.53 -4.61
C ARG A 233 1.22 -19.34 -4.30
N VAL A 234 1.05 -20.43 -3.54
CA VAL A 234 2.12 -21.44 -3.34
C VAL A 234 2.15 -22.42 -4.52
N ARG A 235 3.22 -22.41 -5.31
CA ARG A 235 3.43 -23.36 -6.42
C ARG A 235 4.10 -24.65 -5.94
N LYS A 236 4.02 -25.71 -6.75
CA LYS A 236 4.48 -27.05 -6.35
C LYS A 236 5.97 -27.08 -5.99
N GLU A 237 6.77 -26.33 -6.72
CA GLU A 237 8.21 -26.15 -6.54
C GLU A 237 8.57 -25.39 -5.26
N GLN A 238 7.64 -24.59 -4.71
CA GLN A 238 7.80 -23.82 -3.47
C GLN A 238 7.11 -24.48 -2.27
N MET A 239 6.35 -25.55 -2.50
CA MET A 239 5.49 -26.17 -1.50
C MET A 239 6.29 -27.16 -0.64
N GLN A 240 6.42 -26.87 0.65
CA GLN A 240 7.06 -27.78 1.61
C GLN A 240 6.16 -28.97 1.99
N ILE A 241 4.87 -28.72 2.22
CA ILE A 241 3.89 -29.73 2.62
C ILE A 241 2.50 -29.41 2.03
N GLN A 242 1.69 -30.44 1.81
CA GLN A 242 0.32 -30.31 1.28
C GLN A 242 -0.66 -31.16 2.08
N PHE A 243 -1.76 -30.55 2.49
CA PHE A 243 -2.91 -31.21 3.09
C PHE A 243 -4.18 -30.93 2.28
N GLY A 244 -5.11 -31.88 2.27
CA GLY A 244 -6.43 -31.76 1.68
C GLY A 244 -6.52 -32.11 0.19
N GLY A 245 -7.61 -31.67 -0.43
CA GLY A 245 -7.93 -31.95 -1.83
C GLY A 245 -8.16 -33.44 -2.07
N LYS A 246 -7.49 -33.99 -3.09
CA LYS A 246 -7.53 -35.43 -3.42
C LYS A 246 -6.38 -36.23 -2.79
N TYR A 247 -5.51 -35.58 -2.01
CA TYR A 247 -4.25 -36.14 -1.56
C TYR A 247 -4.33 -36.69 -0.14
N THR A 248 -4.97 -35.94 0.77
CA THR A 248 -5.20 -36.38 2.14
C THR A 248 -6.61 -36.02 2.59
N GLU A 249 -7.17 -36.79 3.52
CA GLU A 249 -8.37 -36.40 4.24
C GLU A 249 -8.03 -35.26 5.20
N SER A 250 -8.80 -34.17 5.17
CA SER A 250 -8.55 -32.99 6.01
C SER A 250 -9.87 -32.30 6.31
N PHE A 251 -10.02 -31.82 7.54
CA PHE A 251 -11.22 -31.12 7.99
C PHE A 251 -10.85 -30.05 9.02
N GLU A 252 -11.67 -29.00 9.08
CA GLU A 252 -11.65 -27.99 10.13
C GLU A 252 -12.98 -28.04 10.89
N LEU A 253 -12.96 -27.91 12.22
CA LEU A 253 -14.15 -28.05 13.05
C LEU A 253 -14.15 -27.09 14.24
N VAL A 254 -15.11 -26.18 14.27
CA VAL A 254 -15.39 -25.31 15.42
C VAL A 254 -16.58 -25.89 16.20
N ARG A 255 -16.44 -26.01 17.53
CA ARG A 255 -17.51 -26.52 18.43
C ARG A 255 -17.66 -25.64 19.66
N GLY A 256 -18.90 -25.38 20.04
CA GLY A 256 -19.21 -24.84 21.37
C GLY A 256 -18.92 -25.88 22.46
N ARG A 257 -18.29 -25.44 23.56
CA ARG A 257 -18.00 -26.24 24.76
C ARG A 257 -18.32 -25.40 25.99
N THR A 258 -18.52 -26.07 27.13
CA THR A 258 -18.65 -25.39 28.42
C THR A 258 -17.29 -24.88 28.89
N MET A 259 -17.27 -23.84 29.72
CA MET A 259 -16.04 -23.17 30.15
C MET A 259 -15.08 -24.07 30.93
N ASP A 260 -15.60 -25.08 31.62
CA ASP A 260 -14.84 -26.10 32.37
C ASP A 260 -14.18 -27.15 31.46
N ALA A 261 -14.60 -27.25 30.20
CA ALA A 261 -14.08 -28.20 29.22
C ALA A 261 -13.04 -27.58 28.26
N ILE A 262 -12.64 -26.32 28.48
CA ILE A 262 -11.66 -25.61 27.65
C ILE A 262 -10.57 -25.00 28.52
N GLN A 263 -9.34 -25.05 28.02
CA GLN A 263 -8.22 -24.26 28.56
C GLN A 263 -7.91 -23.16 27.55
N ASP A 264 -7.91 -21.92 28.01
CA ASP A 264 -7.60 -20.78 27.16
C ASP A 264 -6.18 -20.87 26.61
N SER A 265 -6.00 -20.50 25.33
CA SER A 265 -4.73 -20.55 24.60
C SER A 265 -4.01 -21.91 24.57
N HIS A 266 -4.70 -23.02 24.86
CA HIS A 266 -4.12 -24.36 24.73
C HIS A 266 -4.05 -24.79 23.25
N ILE A 267 -2.83 -25.09 22.78
CA ILE A 267 -2.54 -25.58 21.43
C ILE A 267 -1.84 -26.93 21.58
N GLU A 268 -2.30 -27.94 20.84
CA GLU A 268 -1.74 -29.28 20.83
C GLU A 268 -1.54 -29.74 19.38
N LEU A 269 -0.34 -30.24 19.07
CA LEU A 269 -0.03 -30.90 17.80
C LEU A 269 0.05 -32.41 18.04
N ILE A 270 -0.90 -33.17 17.50
CA ILE A 270 -0.92 -34.63 17.58
C ILE A 270 -0.44 -35.20 16.25
N GLY A 271 0.82 -35.59 16.18
CA GLY A 271 1.45 -36.08 14.97
C GLY A 271 2.86 -35.52 14.78
N PRO A 272 3.48 -35.73 13.61
CA PRO A 272 4.74 -35.11 13.26
C PRO A 272 4.59 -33.61 12.99
N ASP A 273 5.62 -32.85 13.36
CA ASP A 273 5.85 -31.43 13.00
C ASP A 273 6.69 -31.34 11.73
#